data_AF-A0A448ZRV5-F1
#
_entry.id   AF-A0A448ZRV5-F1
#
_cell.length_a   1.000
_cell.length_b   1.000
_cell.length_c   1.000
_cell.angle_alpha   90.00
_cell.angle_beta   90.00
_cell.angle_gamma   90.00
#
_symmetry.space_group_name_H-M   'P 1'
#
loop_
_entity.id
_entity.type
_entity.pdbx_description
1 polymer ?
#
loop_
_entity_poly.entity_id
_entity_poly.type
_entity_poly.pdbx_seq_one_letter_code
_entity_poly.pdbx_strand_id
1 'polypeptide(L)'
;MPSVSYLPPTIAQIYAKALYDPRPTTTVVAQKQLAYALGYPMDWRVERTIVEEGGGDGDGTSKNENEKKPATIVIKDRIHALGGKRNQTKYTWLNHEAAQKAALLFEKEGTLDPRAIEANNNNTGGSSKAGSNDTGSHLLPATALFQKGDVVMVRYEGEWWSATVTKKPKKKNDDEFFYSVLYHGDDATQDEIAEEDLKPGEDPSEVAVSLGLDATWTATRNGSRFVITAPCGTVFSSKKAARKHLRELANKKKGGGGGSAKKKKRTKPEEEDAGDPPWRTGGHDWIGRRVFWTFKHKASARRQIAIEQIGTIEGYIDASDTDKDGNPGFVSEKTGEPANLFHVVFGDDPGHPYAQYLLHNTDVEEFEIAECLLPEVAAAPSGGGGGGSKSPSKKKRRR
;
A
#
# COMPACT_ATOMS: atom_id res chain seq x y z
N MET A 1 31.64 -22.07 36.93
CA MET A 1 30.37 -21.33 36.83
C MET A 1 29.24 -22.35 36.92
N PRO A 2 28.49 -22.44 38.03
CA PRO A 2 27.36 -23.37 38.10
C PRO A 2 26.31 -22.99 37.07
N SER A 3 25.86 -23.96 36.26
CA SER A 3 24.78 -23.76 35.30
C SER A 3 23.47 -23.55 36.06
N VAL A 4 22.92 -22.34 36.03
CA VAL A 4 21.59 -22.06 36.58
C VAL A 4 20.57 -22.74 35.68
N SER A 5 20.01 -23.86 36.12
CA SER A 5 18.90 -24.52 35.45
C SER A 5 17.64 -23.69 35.68
N TYR A 6 17.20 -22.93 34.67
CA TYR A 6 15.91 -22.27 34.71
C TYR A 6 14.81 -23.33 34.55
N LEU A 7 14.02 -23.52 35.61
CA LEU A 7 12.79 -24.30 35.48
C LEU A 7 11.86 -23.58 34.50
N PRO A 8 11.19 -24.31 33.60
CA PRO A 8 10.25 -23.71 32.67
C PRO A 8 9.11 -23.02 33.45
N PRO A 9 8.62 -21.85 32.99
CA PRO A 9 7.56 -21.13 33.68
C PRO A 9 6.26 -21.94 33.70
N THR A 10 5.52 -21.86 34.79
CA THR A 10 4.21 -22.51 34.91
C THR A 10 3.15 -21.77 34.10
N ILE A 11 2.06 -22.44 33.75
CA ILE A 11 0.93 -21.85 33.02
C ILE A 11 0.36 -20.63 33.76
N ALA A 12 0.23 -20.71 35.10
CA ALA A 12 -0.22 -19.59 35.93
C ALA A 12 0.74 -18.38 35.86
N GLN A 13 2.05 -18.61 35.82
CA GLN A 13 3.05 -17.54 35.68
C GLN A 13 2.96 -16.87 34.30
N ILE A 14 2.68 -17.65 33.25
CA ILE A 14 2.50 -17.12 31.89
C ILE A 14 1.28 -16.19 31.84
N TYR A 15 0.15 -16.59 32.43
CA TYR A 15 -1.08 -15.77 32.42
C TYR A 15 -1.01 -14.57 33.35
N ALA A 16 -0.44 -14.72 34.55
CA ALA A 16 -0.21 -13.59 35.44
C ALA A 16 0.69 -12.54 34.76
N LYS A 17 1.76 -13.00 34.08
CA LYS A 17 2.61 -12.12 33.30
C LYS A 17 1.82 -11.43 32.19
N ALA A 18 1.02 -12.14 31.41
CA ALA A 18 0.22 -11.54 30.35
C ALA A 18 -0.76 -10.46 30.86
N LEU A 19 -1.42 -10.71 32.00
CA LEU A 19 -2.38 -9.78 32.60
C LEU A 19 -1.72 -8.46 33.04
N TYR A 20 -0.57 -8.57 33.71
CA TYR A 20 0.13 -7.43 34.32
C TYR A 20 1.17 -6.79 33.40
N ASP A 21 1.44 -7.33 32.20
CA ASP A 21 2.35 -6.70 31.24
C ASP A 21 1.62 -5.52 30.56
N PRO A 22 2.06 -4.27 30.78
CA PRO A 22 1.44 -3.11 30.15
C PRO A 22 1.79 -3.01 28.67
N ARG A 23 2.79 -3.76 28.18
CA ARG A 23 3.30 -3.69 26.81
C ARG A 23 2.22 -4.03 25.77
N PRO A 24 2.31 -3.45 24.56
CA PRO A 24 1.38 -3.81 23.49
C PRO A 24 1.57 -5.28 23.09
N THR A 25 0.47 -5.94 22.77
CA THR A 25 0.50 -7.33 22.29
C THR A 25 0.75 -7.36 20.79
N THR A 26 1.97 -7.67 20.38
CA THR A 26 2.38 -7.65 18.96
C THR A 26 2.21 -9.00 18.25
N THR A 27 2.00 -10.09 19.00
CA THR A 27 1.90 -11.45 18.45
C THR A 27 0.56 -12.09 18.80
N VAL A 28 0.05 -12.95 17.92
CA VAL A 28 -1.21 -13.69 18.14
C VAL A 28 -1.15 -14.53 19.43
N VAL A 29 0.02 -15.08 19.77
CA VAL A 29 0.20 -15.85 21.00
C VAL A 29 0.02 -14.97 22.23
N ALA A 30 0.65 -13.78 22.27
CA ALA A 30 0.49 -12.84 23.38
C ALA A 30 -0.97 -12.35 23.49
N GLN A 31 -1.63 -12.08 22.36
CA GLN A 31 -3.04 -11.66 22.34
C GLN A 31 -3.98 -12.74 22.90
N LYS A 32 -3.73 -14.02 22.59
CA LYS A 32 -4.49 -15.16 23.14
C LYS A 32 -4.20 -15.39 24.62
N GLN A 33 -2.94 -15.29 25.03
CA GLN A 33 -2.55 -15.41 26.44
C GLN A 33 -3.20 -14.32 27.30
N LEU A 34 -3.24 -13.08 26.81
CA LEU A 34 -3.93 -11.98 27.46
C LEU A 34 -5.44 -12.22 27.52
N ALA A 35 -6.06 -12.64 26.40
CA ALA A 35 -7.49 -12.95 26.35
C ALA A 35 -7.89 -14.01 27.39
N TYR A 36 -7.11 -15.10 27.45
CA TYR A 36 -7.35 -16.17 28.40
C TYR A 36 -7.13 -15.71 29.85
N ALA A 37 -6.09 -14.91 30.11
CA ALA A 37 -5.84 -14.33 31.43
C ALA A 37 -6.98 -13.40 31.91
N LEU A 38 -7.72 -12.80 30.98
CA LEU A 38 -8.90 -11.97 31.23
C LEU A 38 -10.21 -12.76 31.35
N GLY A 39 -10.16 -14.09 31.19
CA GLY A 39 -11.31 -14.99 31.31
C GLY A 39 -12.12 -15.16 30.01
N TYR A 40 -11.58 -14.79 28.85
CA TYR A 40 -12.22 -15.05 27.56
C TYR A 40 -11.98 -16.49 27.07
N PRO A 41 -12.86 -17.02 26.19
CA PRO A 41 -12.67 -18.32 25.54
C PRO A 41 -11.32 -18.44 24.81
N MET A 42 -10.80 -19.69 24.70
CA MET A 42 -9.47 -20.00 24.13
C MET A 42 -9.26 -19.57 22.68
N ASP A 43 -10.35 -19.42 21.93
CA ASP A 43 -10.36 -18.96 20.55
C ASP A 43 -10.40 -17.42 20.43
N TRP A 44 -10.64 -16.69 21.51
CA TRP A 44 -10.63 -15.22 21.50
C TRP A 44 -9.21 -14.66 21.60
N ARG A 45 -9.05 -13.40 21.22
CA ARG A 45 -7.76 -12.69 21.34
C ARG A 45 -7.99 -11.23 21.73
N VAL A 46 -7.05 -10.66 22.48
CA VAL A 46 -7.10 -9.25 22.91
C VAL A 46 -5.87 -8.54 22.36
N GLU A 47 -6.09 -7.56 21.49
CA GLU A 47 -5.08 -6.65 20.97
C GLU A 47 -4.94 -5.44 21.90
N ARG A 48 -3.88 -5.41 22.69
CA ARG A 48 -3.51 -4.29 23.57
C ARG A 48 -2.64 -3.28 22.83
N THR A 49 -3.06 -2.03 22.85
CA THR A 49 -2.30 -0.87 22.35
C THR A 49 -2.08 0.13 23.48
N ILE A 50 -0.90 0.75 23.51
CA ILE A 50 -0.58 1.82 24.45
C ILE A 50 -0.64 3.13 23.69
N VAL A 51 -1.47 4.06 24.14
CA VAL A 51 -1.52 5.42 23.63
C VAL A 51 -1.01 6.34 24.72
N GLU A 52 0.11 7.01 24.46
CA GLU A 52 0.58 8.09 25.31
C GLU A 52 -0.26 9.33 24.99
N GLU A 53 -1.28 9.60 25.82
CA GLU A 53 -2.04 10.85 25.75
C GLU A 53 -1.20 11.93 26.48
N GLY A 54 -0.16 12.38 25.79
CA GLY A 54 0.68 13.50 26.18
C GLY A 54 -0.01 14.82 25.83
N GLY A 55 -0.15 15.69 26.83
CA GLY A 55 -0.95 16.90 26.82
C GLY A 55 -0.92 17.62 25.48
N GLY A 56 -2.08 17.67 24.82
CA GLY A 56 -2.24 18.46 23.61
C GLY A 56 -1.67 19.85 23.85
N ASP A 57 -1.09 20.42 22.80
CA ASP A 57 -0.79 21.84 22.69
C ASP A 57 -2.11 22.62 22.87
N GLY A 58 -2.59 22.67 24.11
CA GLY A 58 -3.72 23.43 24.56
C GLY A 58 -3.33 24.86 24.30
N ASP A 59 -3.86 25.35 23.19
CA ASP A 59 -3.57 26.66 22.67
C ASP A 59 -3.81 27.69 23.78
N GLY A 60 -2.72 28.36 24.15
CA GLY A 60 -2.77 29.67 24.77
C GLY A 60 -2.99 29.73 26.27
N THR A 61 -1.92 30.16 26.94
CA THR A 61 -1.94 31.19 28.00
C THR A 61 -1.96 30.73 29.46
N SER A 62 -1.03 29.87 29.86
CA SER A 62 -0.62 29.80 31.27
C SER A 62 0.91 29.72 31.40
N LYS A 63 1.53 30.85 31.73
CA LYS A 63 2.98 31.02 31.93
C LYS A 63 3.41 30.53 33.32
N ASN A 64 3.37 29.22 33.57
CA ASN A 64 4.08 28.64 34.71
C ASN A 64 4.97 27.49 34.21
N GLU A 65 6.25 27.80 34.02
CA GLU A 65 7.26 26.92 33.39
C GLU A 65 7.72 25.72 34.25
N ASN A 66 7.14 25.49 35.43
CA ASN A 66 7.70 24.53 36.41
C ASN A 66 6.88 23.26 36.69
N GLU A 67 5.76 23.02 36.00
CA GLU A 67 4.99 21.76 36.18
C GLU A 67 4.74 21.07 34.83
N LYS A 68 5.74 20.31 34.37
CA LYS A 68 5.55 19.36 33.27
C LYS A 68 4.70 18.21 33.79
N LYS A 69 3.38 18.26 33.53
CA LYS A 69 2.48 17.15 33.88
C LYS A 69 3.02 15.84 33.27
N PRO A 70 3.09 14.74 34.04
CA PRO A 70 3.51 13.45 33.50
C PRO A 70 2.56 13.02 32.38
N ALA A 71 3.09 12.44 31.31
CA ALA A 71 2.29 11.91 30.21
C ALA A 71 1.37 10.81 30.75
N THR A 72 0.08 10.90 30.43
CA THR A 72 -0.89 9.87 30.81
C THR A 72 -0.79 8.72 29.82
N ILE A 73 -0.40 7.55 30.30
CA ILE A 73 -0.36 6.33 29.50
C ILE A 73 -1.76 5.71 29.55
N VAL A 74 -2.43 5.63 28.40
CA VAL A 74 -3.76 5.02 28.27
C VAL A 74 -3.61 3.68 27.55
N ILE A 75 -4.04 2.60 28.22
CA ILE A 75 -4.07 1.26 27.65
C ILE A 75 -5.43 1.06 26.96
N LYS A 76 -5.42 0.73 25.66
CA LYS A 76 -6.62 0.45 24.87
C LYS A 76 -6.56 -1.00 24.41
N ASP A 77 -7.53 -1.78 24.87
CA ASP A 77 -7.68 -3.19 24.51
C ASP A 77 -8.81 -3.34 23.46
N ARG A 78 -8.53 -4.09 22.40
CA ARG A 78 -9.52 -4.49 21.38
C ARG A 78 -9.69 -5.99 21.44
N ILE A 79 -10.91 -6.43 21.72
CA ILE A 79 -11.23 -7.84 21.99
C ILE A 79 -11.84 -8.41 20.72
N HIS A 80 -11.28 -9.49 20.18
CA HIS A 80 -11.78 -10.16 18.98
C HIS A 80 -12.32 -11.54 19.37
N ALA A 81 -13.60 -11.78 19.14
CA ALA A 81 -14.13 -13.14 19.14
C ALA A 81 -13.91 -13.77 17.77
N LEU A 82 -13.26 -14.92 17.74
CA LEU A 82 -13.18 -15.76 16.55
C LEU A 82 -14.39 -16.69 16.53
N GLY A 83 -15.58 -16.13 16.28
CA GLY A 83 -16.80 -16.91 16.11
C GLY A 83 -16.78 -17.66 14.78
N GLY A 84 -16.25 -18.90 14.76
CA GLY A 84 -16.42 -19.83 13.64
C GLY A 84 -15.26 -19.91 12.63
N LYS A 85 -15.46 -20.75 11.60
CA LYS A 85 -14.45 -21.26 10.66
C LYS A 85 -13.42 -20.19 10.23
N ARG A 86 -12.21 -20.33 10.78
CA ARG A 86 -10.87 -19.77 10.49
C ARG A 86 -10.66 -18.32 10.01
N ASN A 87 -11.61 -17.58 9.43
CA ASN A 87 -11.32 -16.26 8.83
C ASN A 87 -12.33 -15.14 9.12
N GLN A 88 -13.31 -15.34 10.01
CA GLN A 88 -14.27 -14.29 10.35
C GLN A 88 -13.94 -13.66 11.71
N THR A 89 -13.27 -12.51 11.72
CA THR A 89 -13.27 -11.60 12.87
C THR A 89 -14.58 -10.83 12.91
N LYS A 90 -15.70 -11.54 13.11
CA LYS A 90 -17.05 -10.96 12.96
C LYS A 90 -17.42 -10.04 14.12
N TYR A 91 -16.84 -10.24 15.30
CA TYR A 91 -17.20 -9.47 16.49
C TYR A 91 -15.96 -8.91 17.19
N THR A 92 -15.96 -7.59 17.38
CA THR A 92 -14.90 -6.89 18.11
C THR A 92 -15.50 -5.93 19.12
N TRP A 93 -14.94 -5.91 20.33
CA TRP A 93 -15.38 -5.02 21.42
C TRP A 93 -14.22 -4.17 21.92
N LEU A 94 -14.54 -2.97 22.40
CA LEU A 94 -13.62 -2.09 23.14
C LEU A 94 -13.88 -2.11 24.65
N ASN A 95 -15.06 -2.58 25.07
CA ASN A 95 -15.44 -2.66 26.48
C ASN A 95 -15.37 -4.11 26.97
N HIS A 96 -14.52 -4.34 27.98
CA HIS A 96 -14.33 -5.66 28.60
C HIS A 96 -15.60 -6.22 29.21
N GLU A 97 -16.46 -5.38 29.81
CA GLU A 97 -17.71 -5.83 30.43
C GLU A 97 -18.69 -6.39 29.37
N ALA A 98 -18.84 -5.69 28.25
CA ALA A 98 -19.68 -6.13 27.14
C ALA A 98 -19.15 -7.44 26.53
N ALA A 99 -17.84 -7.51 26.33
CA ALA A 99 -17.18 -8.71 25.84
C ALA A 99 -17.32 -9.90 26.81
N GLN A 100 -17.25 -9.68 28.13
CA GLN A 100 -17.41 -10.75 29.13
C GLN A 100 -18.84 -11.28 29.15
N LYS A 101 -19.85 -10.40 29.03
CA LYS A 101 -21.26 -10.83 28.88
C LYS A 101 -21.43 -11.67 27.62
N ALA A 102 -20.85 -11.24 26.49
CA ALA A 102 -20.88 -12.00 25.24
C ALA A 102 -20.15 -13.36 25.36
N ALA A 103 -19.02 -13.40 26.06
CA ALA A 103 -18.26 -14.64 26.31
C ALA A 103 -19.05 -15.64 27.16
N LEU A 104 -19.71 -15.19 28.23
CA LEU A 104 -20.57 -16.03 29.06
C LEU A 104 -21.78 -16.57 28.29
N LEU A 105 -22.35 -15.78 27.38
CA LEU A 105 -23.41 -16.25 26.49
C LEU A 105 -22.89 -17.29 25.51
N PHE A 106 -21.73 -17.05 24.89
CA PHE A 106 -21.09 -18.01 23.99
C PHE A 106 -20.79 -19.35 24.65
N GLU A 107 -20.33 -19.35 25.91
CA GLU A 107 -20.09 -20.59 26.66
C GLU A 107 -21.39 -21.37 26.93
N LYS A 108 -22.51 -20.66 27.17
CA LYS A 108 -23.82 -21.29 27.44
C LYS A 108 -24.53 -21.77 26.18
N GLU A 109 -24.53 -20.97 25.12
CA GLU A 109 -25.35 -21.18 23.92
C GLU A 109 -24.54 -21.71 22.72
N GLY A 110 -23.21 -21.64 22.79
CA GLY A 110 -22.31 -22.07 21.71
C GLY A 110 -22.29 -21.13 20.49
N THR A 111 -23.00 -19.99 20.54
CA THR A 111 -23.10 -19.04 19.42
C THR A 111 -23.01 -17.59 19.91
N LEU A 112 -22.48 -16.72 19.04
CA LEU A 112 -22.43 -15.27 19.22
C LEU A 112 -23.47 -14.55 18.35
N ASP A 113 -24.37 -15.30 17.71
CA ASP A 113 -25.40 -14.72 16.84
C ASP A 113 -26.45 -13.98 17.69
N PRO A 114 -26.60 -12.64 17.54
CA PRO A 114 -27.59 -11.87 18.29
C PRO A 114 -29.03 -12.36 18.04
N ARG A 115 -29.31 -13.02 16.91
CA ARG A 115 -30.65 -13.58 16.64
C ARG A 115 -31.00 -14.77 17.52
N ALA A 116 -30.00 -15.52 18.00
CA ALA A 116 -30.23 -16.59 18.97
C ALA A 116 -30.64 -16.04 20.35
N ILE A 117 -30.15 -14.83 20.69
CA ILE A 117 -30.41 -14.15 21.96
C ILE A 117 -31.88 -13.70 22.06
N GLU A 118 -32.48 -13.23 20.96
CA GLU A 118 -33.88 -12.78 20.95
C GLU A 118 -34.88 -13.94 21.11
N ALA A 119 -34.54 -15.15 20.66
CA ALA A 119 -35.44 -16.30 20.72
C ALA A 119 -35.65 -16.84 22.16
N ASN A 120 -34.67 -16.67 23.06
CA ASN A 120 -34.73 -17.21 24.42
C ASN A 120 -35.41 -16.28 25.44
N ASN A 121 -35.55 -14.99 25.15
CA ASN A 121 -36.12 -14.01 26.09
C ASN A 121 -37.67 -13.93 26.06
N ASN A 122 -38.33 -14.69 25.18
CA ASN A 122 -39.79 -14.66 25.06
C ASN A 122 -40.56 -15.42 26.15
N ASN A 123 -39.89 -15.97 27.18
CA ASN A 123 -40.55 -16.79 28.20
C ASN A 123 -40.54 -16.19 29.62
N THR A 124 -40.33 -14.88 29.77
CA THR A 124 -40.47 -14.22 31.08
C THR A 124 -41.38 -13.00 30.94
N GLY A 125 -42.66 -13.20 31.24
CA GLY A 125 -43.69 -12.17 31.25
C GLY A 125 -43.36 -11.05 32.23
N GLY A 126 -42.76 -9.98 31.71
CA GLY A 126 -42.38 -8.80 32.46
C GLY A 126 -42.41 -7.58 31.56
N SER A 127 -43.59 -6.98 31.42
CA SER A 127 -43.82 -5.72 30.72
C SER A 127 -43.01 -4.59 31.35
N SER A 128 -41.89 -4.23 30.72
CA SER A 128 -41.31 -2.90 30.87
C SER A 128 -40.97 -2.34 29.50
N LYS A 129 -41.88 -1.49 29.01
CA LYS A 129 -41.63 -0.49 27.97
C LYS A 129 -40.50 0.44 28.45
N ALA A 130 -39.26 0.09 28.14
CA ALA A 130 -38.13 0.99 28.26
C ALA A 130 -37.67 1.32 26.83
N GLY A 131 -38.04 2.52 26.36
CA GLY A 131 -37.50 3.13 25.16
C GLY A 131 -36.06 3.59 25.40
N SER A 132 -35.16 2.64 25.62
CA SER A 132 -33.73 2.88 25.71
C SER A 132 -33.09 2.36 24.42
N ASN A 133 -32.64 3.30 23.59
CA ASN A 133 -31.71 3.05 22.50
C ASN A 133 -30.28 2.72 23.03
N ASP A 134 -30.12 2.28 24.29
CA ASP A 134 -28.83 1.80 24.85
C ASP A 134 -28.53 0.34 24.49
N THR A 135 -29.22 -0.25 23.49
CA THR A 135 -28.62 -1.32 22.69
C THR A 135 -27.56 -0.73 21.74
N GLY A 136 -26.73 0.17 22.27
CA GLY A 136 -25.50 0.63 21.65
C GLY A 136 -24.62 -0.59 21.50
N SER A 137 -24.82 -1.30 20.39
CA SER A 137 -23.96 -2.35 19.90
C SER A 137 -22.54 -1.79 19.92
N HIS A 138 -21.79 -2.11 20.99
CA HIS A 138 -20.38 -1.77 21.15
C HIS A 138 -19.49 -2.63 20.22
N LEU A 139 -20.10 -3.27 19.22
CA LEU A 139 -19.41 -3.90 18.12
C LEU A 139 -18.86 -2.79 17.24
N LEU A 140 -17.57 -2.86 16.89
CA LEU A 140 -17.07 -1.97 15.84
C LEU A 140 -17.93 -2.19 14.60
N PRO A 141 -18.24 -1.11 13.85
CA PRO A 141 -18.96 -1.26 12.59
C PRO A 141 -18.23 -2.30 11.76
N ALA A 142 -18.96 -3.28 11.24
CA ALA A 142 -18.40 -4.30 10.39
C ALA A 142 -17.48 -3.64 9.35
N THR A 143 -16.29 -4.20 9.13
CA THR A 143 -15.38 -3.72 8.09
C THR A 143 -15.54 -4.64 6.88
N ALA A 144 -15.72 -4.05 5.70
CA ALA A 144 -15.80 -4.83 4.45
C ALA A 144 -14.54 -5.68 4.25
N LEU A 145 -14.70 -6.96 3.94
CA LEU A 145 -13.59 -7.88 3.70
C LEU A 145 -12.86 -7.60 2.39
N PHE A 146 -13.57 -7.08 1.38
CA PHE A 146 -13.00 -6.81 0.05
C PHE A 146 -13.11 -5.33 -0.31
N GLN A 147 -12.17 -4.86 -1.11
CA GLN A 147 -12.10 -3.49 -1.61
C GLN A 147 -12.31 -3.45 -3.12
N LYS A 148 -12.63 -2.26 -3.63
CA LYS A 148 -12.74 -2.04 -5.08
C LYS A 148 -11.39 -2.35 -5.74
N GLY A 149 -11.40 -3.23 -6.74
CA GLY A 149 -10.23 -3.68 -7.47
C GLY A 149 -9.75 -5.07 -7.05
N ASP A 150 -10.21 -5.59 -5.91
CA ASP A 150 -9.84 -6.92 -5.45
C ASP A 150 -10.38 -7.99 -6.40
N VAL A 151 -9.57 -9.01 -6.64
CA VAL A 151 -9.96 -10.22 -7.36
C VAL A 151 -10.55 -11.20 -6.37
N VAL A 152 -11.78 -11.63 -6.63
CA VAL A 152 -12.58 -12.47 -5.76
C VAL A 152 -13.17 -13.63 -6.56
N MET A 153 -13.49 -14.73 -5.88
CA MET A 153 -14.34 -15.78 -6.44
C MET A 153 -15.75 -15.57 -5.92
N VAL A 154 -16.73 -15.58 -6.81
CA VAL A 154 -18.15 -15.36 -6.51
C VAL A 154 -18.89 -16.68 -6.70
N ARG A 155 -19.76 -17.03 -5.76
CA ARG A 155 -20.61 -18.22 -5.87
C ARG A 155 -21.84 -17.90 -6.73
N TYR A 156 -21.98 -18.59 -7.86
CA TYR A 156 -23.14 -18.47 -8.75
C TYR A 156 -23.58 -19.86 -9.19
N GLU A 157 -24.86 -20.19 -8.98
CA GLU A 157 -25.44 -21.52 -9.28
C GLU A 157 -24.69 -22.71 -8.66
N GLY A 158 -24.05 -22.50 -7.50
CA GLY A 158 -23.31 -23.53 -6.77
C GLY A 158 -21.85 -23.69 -7.21
N GLU A 159 -21.43 -23.04 -8.30
CA GLU A 159 -20.06 -23.00 -8.77
C GLU A 159 -19.37 -21.68 -8.38
N TRP A 160 -18.04 -21.68 -8.34
CA TRP A 160 -17.24 -20.49 -8.01
C TRP A 160 -16.64 -19.89 -9.28
N TRP A 161 -16.93 -18.62 -9.53
CA TRP A 161 -16.51 -17.89 -10.72
C TRP A 161 -15.58 -16.74 -10.37
N SER A 162 -14.51 -16.56 -11.13
CA SER A 162 -13.57 -15.45 -10.93
C SER A 162 -14.18 -14.12 -11.36
N ALA A 163 -14.08 -13.11 -10.49
CA ALA A 163 -14.58 -11.77 -10.72
C ALA A 163 -13.69 -10.69 -10.07
N THR A 164 -13.88 -9.44 -10.47
CA THR A 164 -13.24 -8.27 -9.82
C THR A 164 -14.29 -7.36 -9.21
N VAL A 165 -14.06 -6.90 -7.98
CA VAL A 165 -14.93 -5.93 -7.31
C VAL A 165 -14.84 -4.57 -8.00
N THR A 166 -15.94 -4.10 -8.59
CA THR A 166 -15.98 -2.89 -9.43
C THR A 166 -16.33 -1.61 -8.68
N LYS A 167 -17.16 -1.70 -7.63
CA LYS A 167 -17.64 -0.57 -6.82
C LYS A 167 -17.17 -0.71 -5.38
N LYS A 168 -17.16 0.41 -4.64
CA LYS A 168 -16.95 0.35 -3.19
C LYS A 168 -18.11 -0.44 -2.55
N PRO A 169 -17.84 -1.30 -1.56
CA PRO A 169 -18.88 -2.08 -0.90
C PRO A 169 -19.96 -1.18 -0.33
N LYS A 170 -21.22 -1.54 -0.58
CA LYS A 170 -22.39 -0.82 -0.07
C LYS A 170 -22.84 -1.47 1.23
N LYS A 171 -23.06 -0.64 2.26
CA LYS A 171 -23.65 -1.06 3.52
C LYS A 171 -25.18 -0.95 3.39
N LYS A 172 -25.91 -2.07 3.43
CA LYS A 172 -27.39 -2.09 3.33
C LYS A 172 -28.05 -2.16 4.71
N ASN A 173 -27.43 -2.93 5.61
CA ASN A 173 -27.76 -3.04 7.04
C ASN A 173 -26.49 -2.75 7.85
N ASP A 174 -26.61 -2.46 9.15
CA ASP A 174 -25.45 -2.06 9.97
C ASP A 174 -24.31 -3.09 10.05
N ASP A 175 -24.56 -4.33 9.62
CA ASP A 175 -23.62 -5.44 9.68
C ASP A 175 -23.36 -6.15 8.33
N GLU A 176 -24.01 -5.74 7.23
CA GLU A 176 -23.95 -6.46 5.95
C GLU A 176 -23.39 -5.60 4.81
N PHE A 177 -22.35 -6.14 4.14
CA PHE A 177 -21.76 -5.55 2.95
C PHE A 177 -22.23 -6.27 1.69
N PHE A 178 -22.61 -5.45 0.71
CA PHE A 178 -22.99 -5.88 -0.62
C PHE A 178 -21.97 -5.38 -1.64
N TYR A 179 -21.61 -6.26 -2.56
CA TYR A 179 -20.57 -6.02 -3.52
C TYR A 179 -21.12 -5.98 -4.94
N SER A 180 -20.41 -5.25 -5.79
CA SER A 180 -20.63 -5.23 -7.23
C SER A 180 -19.39 -5.82 -7.88
N VAL A 181 -19.57 -6.87 -8.68
CA VAL A 181 -18.46 -7.59 -9.31
C VAL A 181 -18.60 -7.62 -10.83
N LEU A 182 -17.47 -7.79 -11.52
CA LEU A 182 -17.37 -8.05 -12.96
C LEU A 182 -16.76 -9.43 -13.17
N TYR A 183 -17.51 -10.35 -13.74
CA TYR A 183 -17.07 -11.70 -14.05
C TYR A 183 -16.04 -11.70 -15.18
N HIS A 184 -14.98 -12.49 -15.05
CA HIS A 184 -13.88 -12.55 -16.04
C HIS A 184 -14.16 -13.48 -17.23
N GLY A 185 -15.24 -14.27 -17.17
CA GLY A 185 -15.60 -15.23 -18.21
C GLY A 185 -16.33 -14.59 -19.39
N ASP A 186 -17.26 -13.69 -19.08
CA ASP A 186 -18.26 -13.15 -19.99
C ASP A 186 -18.39 -11.61 -19.89
N ASP A 187 -17.53 -10.96 -19.10
CA ASP A 187 -17.59 -9.52 -18.81
C ASP A 187 -18.96 -9.07 -18.26
N ALA A 188 -19.75 -9.98 -17.67
CA ALA A 188 -21.02 -9.65 -17.04
C ALA A 188 -20.79 -9.00 -15.67
N THR A 189 -21.64 -8.03 -15.32
CA THR A 189 -21.63 -7.41 -13.99
C THR A 189 -22.81 -7.87 -13.17
N GLN A 190 -22.56 -8.17 -11.89
CA GLN A 190 -23.62 -8.45 -10.93
C GLN A 190 -23.46 -7.52 -9.71
N ASP A 191 -24.58 -6.90 -9.34
CA ASP A 191 -24.69 -6.03 -8.17
C ASP A 191 -25.38 -6.77 -7.02
N GLU A 192 -25.23 -6.25 -5.80
CA GLU A 192 -25.88 -6.77 -4.58
C GLU A 192 -25.49 -8.21 -4.21
N ILE A 193 -24.24 -8.60 -4.44
CA ILE A 193 -23.70 -9.89 -3.97
C ILE A 193 -23.37 -9.80 -2.49
N ALA A 194 -23.87 -10.76 -1.70
CA ALA A 194 -23.58 -10.86 -0.29
C ALA A 194 -22.12 -11.27 -0.03
N GLU A 195 -21.54 -10.78 1.06
CA GLU A 195 -20.15 -11.11 1.43
C GLU A 195 -19.90 -12.62 1.60
N GLU A 196 -20.92 -13.38 1.99
CA GLU A 196 -20.84 -14.85 2.16
C GLU A 196 -20.71 -15.62 0.84
N ASP A 197 -21.16 -15.02 -0.27
CA ASP A 197 -21.00 -15.57 -1.63
C ASP A 197 -19.67 -15.16 -2.27
N LEU A 198 -18.79 -14.51 -1.49
CA LEU A 198 -17.46 -14.11 -1.91
C LEU A 198 -16.40 -14.85 -1.12
N LYS A 199 -15.30 -15.18 -1.79
CA LYS A 199 -14.05 -15.58 -1.15
C LYS A 199 -12.87 -14.92 -1.87
N PRO A 200 -11.70 -14.84 -1.22
CA PRO A 200 -10.49 -14.35 -1.89
C PRO A 200 -10.27 -15.06 -3.22
N GLY A 201 -9.77 -14.32 -4.21
CA GLY A 201 -9.42 -14.84 -5.53
C GLY A 201 -8.44 -16.01 -5.47
N GLU A 202 -8.29 -16.71 -6.60
CA GLU A 202 -7.24 -17.72 -6.76
C GLU A 202 -5.85 -17.12 -6.46
N ASP A 203 -4.98 -17.87 -5.81
CA ASP A 203 -3.60 -17.43 -5.56
C ASP A 203 -2.93 -17.18 -6.92
N PRO A 204 -2.41 -15.97 -7.17
CA PRO A 204 -1.79 -15.65 -8.45
C PRO A 204 -0.63 -16.59 -8.82
N SER A 205 0.00 -17.23 -7.83
CA SER A 205 1.06 -18.22 -8.04
C SER A 205 0.51 -19.52 -8.62
N GLU A 206 -0.62 -20.02 -8.11
CA GLU A 206 -1.29 -21.23 -8.62
C GLU A 206 -1.80 -21.01 -10.05
N VAL A 207 -2.32 -19.82 -10.34
CA VAL A 207 -2.72 -19.42 -11.70
C VAL A 207 -1.51 -19.46 -12.63
N ALA A 208 -0.35 -18.94 -12.23
CA ALA A 208 0.87 -18.99 -13.04
C ALA A 208 1.32 -20.43 -13.33
N VAL A 209 1.26 -21.31 -12.32
CA VAL A 209 1.57 -22.74 -12.48
C VAL A 209 0.62 -23.42 -13.46
N SER A 210 -0.69 -23.13 -13.40
CA SER A 210 -1.68 -23.64 -14.36
C SER A 210 -1.39 -23.17 -15.81
N LEU A 211 -0.80 -21.99 -15.97
CA LEU A 211 -0.34 -21.48 -17.26
C LEU A 211 0.97 -22.14 -17.74
N GLY A 212 1.55 -23.05 -16.95
CA GLY A 212 2.81 -23.73 -17.24
C GLY A 212 4.03 -22.81 -17.06
N LEU A 213 3.93 -21.89 -16.10
CA LEU A 213 5.07 -21.13 -15.58
C LEU A 213 5.51 -21.73 -14.25
N ASP A 214 6.65 -21.30 -13.75
CA ASP A 214 7.17 -21.74 -12.46
C ASP A 214 6.43 -21.07 -11.29
N ALA A 215 6.43 -21.67 -10.11
CA ALA A 215 5.73 -21.16 -8.92
C ALA A 215 6.25 -19.79 -8.42
N THR A 216 7.44 -19.38 -8.86
CA THR A 216 7.99 -18.05 -8.59
C THR A 216 7.34 -16.94 -9.41
N TRP A 217 6.58 -17.28 -10.45
CA TRP A 217 5.83 -16.33 -11.26
C TRP A 217 4.46 -16.09 -10.65
N THR A 218 3.92 -14.89 -10.87
CA THR A 218 2.54 -14.57 -10.49
C THR A 218 1.73 -14.25 -11.73
N ALA A 219 0.48 -14.71 -11.78
CA ALA A 219 -0.43 -14.42 -12.87
C ALA A 219 -1.76 -13.95 -12.28
N THR A 220 -2.14 -12.72 -12.59
CA THR A 220 -3.45 -12.19 -12.23
C THR A 220 -4.30 -12.07 -13.49
N ARG A 221 -5.59 -12.38 -13.34
CA ARG A 221 -6.55 -12.28 -14.45
C ARG A 221 -7.15 -10.88 -14.44
N ASN A 222 -7.08 -10.21 -15.59
CA ASN A 222 -7.65 -8.88 -15.82
C ASN A 222 -8.65 -8.99 -16.98
N GLY A 223 -9.89 -9.31 -16.65
CA GLY A 223 -10.93 -9.68 -17.61
C GLY A 223 -10.55 -10.96 -18.38
N SER A 224 -10.58 -10.89 -19.71
CA SER A 224 -10.18 -12.02 -20.57
C SER A 224 -8.65 -12.20 -20.72
N ARG A 225 -7.84 -11.24 -20.24
CA ARG A 225 -6.37 -11.27 -20.39
C ARG A 225 -5.68 -11.61 -19.08
N PHE A 226 -4.52 -12.24 -19.16
CA PHE A 226 -3.65 -12.47 -18.01
C PHE A 226 -2.54 -11.42 -17.97
N VAL A 227 -2.33 -10.84 -16.80
CA VAL A 227 -1.14 -10.04 -16.47
C VAL A 227 -0.20 -10.95 -15.71
N ILE A 228 0.93 -11.28 -16.33
CA ILE A 228 1.88 -12.25 -15.82
C ILE A 228 3.13 -11.50 -15.37
N THR A 229 3.52 -11.61 -14.11
CA THR A 229 4.70 -10.95 -13.57
C THR A 229 5.78 -11.99 -13.28
N ALA A 230 6.96 -11.78 -13.87
CA ALA A 230 8.12 -12.62 -13.61
C ALA A 230 8.73 -12.35 -12.23
N PRO A 231 9.57 -13.26 -11.70
CA PRO A 231 10.27 -13.07 -10.42
C PRO A 231 11.17 -11.83 -10.40
N CYS A 232 11.59 -11.34 -11.57
CA CYS A 232 12.38 -10.12 -11.73
C CYS A 232 11.53 -8.84 -11.81
N GLY A 233 10.21 -8.93 -11.62
CA GLY A 233 9.28 -7.78 -11.68
C GLY A 233 8.83 -7.39 -13.09
N THR A 234 9.34 -8.04 -14.15
CA THR A 234 8.89 -7.74 -15.52
C THR A 234 7.47 -8.27 -15.75
N VAL A 235 6.61 -7.40 -16.28
CA VAL A 235 5.20 -7.67 -16.51
C VAL A 235 4.96 -8.00 -17.98
N PHE A 236 4.23 -9.08 -18.24
CA PHE A 236 3.87 -9.56 -19.56
C PHE A 236 2.36 -9.56 -19.72
N SER A 237 1.89 -8.95 -20.81
CA SER A 237 0.46 -8.93 -21.18
C SER A 237 -0.02 -10.23 -21.86
N SER A 238 0.89 -11.16 -22.15
CA SER A 238 0.55 -12.42 -22.81
C SER A 238 1.39 -13.61 -22.34
N LYS A 239 0.73 -14.77 -22.28
CA LYS A 239 1.36 -16.07 -22.00
C LYS A 239 2.52 -16.39 -22.95
N LYS A 240 2.41 -16.01 -24.24
CA LYS A 240 3.43 -16.25 -25.25
C LYS A 240 4.69 -15.42 -24.98
N ALA A 241 4.53 -14.15 -24.60
CA ALA A 241 5.65 -13.27 -24.24
C ALA A 241 6.37 -13.76 -22.98
N ALA A 242 5.62 -14.10 -21.93
CA ALA A 242 6.16 -14.67 -20.69
C ALA A 242 7.00 -15.95 -20.96
N ARG A 243 6.49 -16.86 -21.79
CA ARG A 243 7.21 -18.09 -22.17
C ARG A 243 8.43 -17.83 -23.05
N LYS A 244 8.41 -16.80 -23.90
CA LYS A 244 9.59 -16.39 -24.70
C LYS A 244 10.71 -15.94 -23.77
N HIS A 245 10.37 -15.05 -22.82
CA HIS A 245 11.31 -14.57 -21.81
C HIS A 245 11.88 -15.70 -20.95
N LEU A 246 11.03 -16.65 -20.52
CA LEU A 246 11.49 -17.83 -19.78
C LEU A 246 12.50 -18.68 -20.57
N ARG A 247 12.28 -18.85 -21.89
CA ARG A 247 13.22 -19.57 -22.77
C ARG A 247 14.53 -18.81 -22.98
N GLU A 248 14.48 -17.49 -23.11
CA GLU A 248 15.67 -16.64 -23.23
C GLU A 248 16.54 -16.72 -21.96
N LEU A 249 15.93 -16.68 -20.78
CA LEU A 249 16.64 -16.89 -19.50
C LEU A 249 17.27 -18.29 -19.41
N ALA A 250 16.55 -19.33 -19.84
CA ALA A 250 17.08 -20.70 -19.86
C ALA A 250 18.26 -20.85 -20.84
N ASN A 251 18.18 -20.21 -22.01
CA ASN A 251 19.26 -20.23 -23.00
C ASN A 251 20.48 -19.42 -22.54
N LYS A 252 20.27 -18.25 -21.89
CA LYS A 252 21.36 -17.43 -21.33
C LYS A 252 22.15 -18.19 -20.26
N LYS A 253 21.47 -18.99 -19.41
CA LYS A 253 22.12 -19.86 -18.43
C LYS A 253 22.92 -21.01 -19.07
N LYS A 254 22.50 -21.52 -20.23
CA LYS A 254 23.21 -22.59 -20.97
C LYS A 254 24.36 -22.06 -21.85
N GLY A 255 24.29 -20.80 -22.29
CA GLY A 255 25.27 -20.19 -23.21
C GLY A 255 26.50 -19.56 -22.56
N GLY A 256 26.64 -19.60 -21.24
CA GLY A 256 27.79 -19.02 -20.51
C GLY A 256 29.10 -19.81 -20.61
N GLY A 257 29.15 -20.88 -21.42
CA GLY A 257 30.32 -21.73 -21.58
C GLY A 257 30.67 -21.97 -23.05
N GLY A 258 31.33 -20.99 -23.68
CA GLY A 258 32.17 -21.22 -24.84
C GLY A 258 31.51 -21.14 -26.22
N GLY A 259 32.09 -20.30 -27.07
CA GLY A 259 32.09 -20.52 -28.51
C GLY A 259 31.24 -19.56 -29.33
N SER A 260 31.89 -18.48 -29.78
CA SER A 260 31.50 -17.75 -30.99
C SER A 260 31.27 -18.72 -32.16
N ALA A 261 30.19 -18.55 -32.93
CA ALA A 261 30.24 -18.50 -34.39
C ALA A 261 28.84 -18.36 -35.00
N LYS A 262 28.58 -17.16 -35.55
CA LYS A 262 27.93 -16.92 -36.86
C LYS A 262 26.93 -17.98 -37.34
N LYS A 263 25.62 -17.66 -37.26
CA LYS A 263 24.69 -18.08 -38.32
C LYS A 263 23.64 -17.01 -38.61
N LYS A 264 23.92 -16.30 -39.69
CA LYS A 264 23.07 -15.41 -40.47
C LYS A 264 21.71 -16.11 -40.71
N LYS A 265 20.64 -15.64 -40.06
CA LYS A 265 19.27 -15.95 -40.47
C LYS A 265 18.51 -14.64 -40.45
N ARG A 266 18.02 -14.24 -41.63
CA ARG A 266 17.24 -13.02 -41.90
C ARG A 266 16.11 -12.89 -40.86
N THR A 267 16.37 -12.09 -39.85
CA THR A 267 15.36 -11.55 -38.94
C THR A 267 14.80 -10.31 -39.59
N LYS A 268 13.47 -10.24 -39.64
CA LYS A 268 12.70 -9.01 -39.83
C LYS A 268 13.29 -7.94 -38.88
N PRO A 269 13.45 -6.66 -39.28
CA PRO A 269 14.07 -5.66 -38.40
C PRO A 269 13.30 -5.62 -37.08
N GLU A 270 13.91 -6.16 -36.03
CA GLU A 270 13.66 -5.69 -34.68
C GLU A 270 14.10 -4.22 -34.72
N GLU A 271 13.21 -3.31 -34.34
CA GLU A 271 13.61 -1.99 -33.90
C GLU A 271 14.71 -2.23 -32.85
N GLU A 272 15.96 -2.03 -33.24
CA GLU A 272 17.06 -1.96 -32.31
C GLU A 272 16.66 -0.88 -31.33
N ASP A 273 16.50 -1.27 -30.07
CA ASP A 273 16.25 -0.40 -28.93
C ASP A 273 17.19 0.80 -29.09
N ALA A 274 16.62 1.93 -29.52
CA ALA A 274 17.36 3.12 -29.90
C ALA A 274 17.96 3.65 -28.61
N GLY A 275 19.14 3.13 -28.27
CA GLY A 275 19.84 3.46 -27.04
C GLY A 275 19.93 4.96 -26.91
N ASP A 276 19.75 5.45 -25.68
CA ASP A 276 19.71 6.87 -25.36
C ASP A 276 20.80 7.63 -26.14
N PRO A 277 20.44 8.74 -26.81
CA PRO A 277 21.37 9.50 -27.62
C PRO A 277 22.58 9.93 -26.77
N PRO A 278 23.76 10.10 -27.38
CA PRO A 278 24.97 10.49 -26.65
C PRO A 278 24.86 11.95 -26.17
N TRP A 279 24.26 12.14 -24.99
CA TRP A 279 24.09 13.44 -24.36
C TRP A 279 25.45 14.11 -24.07
N ARG A 280 25.61 15.38 -24.47
CA ARG A 280 26.76 16.20 -24.06
C ARG A 280 26.57 16.63 -22.62
N THR A 281 27.53 16.32 -21.75
CA THR A 281 27.48 16.64 -20.31
C THR A 281 28.24 17.94 -19.97
N GLY A 282 28.64 18.73 -20.96
CA GLY A 282 29.35 20.00 -20.75
C GLY A 282 29.43 20.83 -22.03
N GLY A 283 29.76 22.13 -21.87
CA GLY A 283 29.89 23.09 -22.98
C GLY A 283 28.75 24.09 -23.10
N HIS A 284 27.60 23.83 -22.48
CA HIS A 284 26.48 24.76 -22.43
C HIS A 284 26.34 25.39 -21.03
N ASP A 285 26.03 26.68 -20.96
CA ASP A 285 25.93 27.48 -19.71
C ASP A 285 24.81 27.01 -18.76
N TRP A 286 23.92 26.14 -19.24
CA TRP A 286 22.78 25.64 -18.48
C TRP A 286 23.02 24.27 -17.84
N ILE A 287 24.08 23.57 -18.23
CA ILE A 287 24.41 22.28 -17.60
C ILE A 287 24.67 22.49 -16.10
N GLY A 288 24.04 21.66 -15.28
CA GLY A 288 24.08 21.76 -13.81
C GLY A 288 23.12 22.79 -13.21
N ARG A 289 22.43 23.61 -14.02
CA ARG A 289 21.41 24.53 -13.50
C ARG A 289 20.14 23.78 -13.09
N ARG A 290 19.45 24.34 -12.10
CA ARG A 290 18.17 23.81 -11.62
C ARG A 290 17.01 24.44 -12.39
N VAL A 291 16.03 23.61 -12.72
CA VAL A 291 14.82 23.99 -13.44
C VAL A 291 13.59 23.65 -12.60
N PHE A 292 12.64 24.57 -12.54
CA PHE A 292 11.34 24.35 -11.94
C PHE A 292 10.35 23.91 -13.02
N TRP A 293 9.99 22.63 -13.00
CA TRP A 293 9.14 22.02 -14.01
C TRP A 293 7.74 21.76 -13.46
N THR A 294 6.72 22.12 -14.23
CA THR A 294 5.32 21.85 -13.87
C THR A 294 4.64 21.08 -15.00
N PHE A 295 4.20 19.85 -14.73
CA PHE A 295 3.46 19.06 -15.70
C PHE A 295 2.06 18.68 -15.19
N LYS A 296 1.13 18.47 -16.12
CA LYS A 296 -0.26 18.11 -15.80
C LYS A 296 -0.45 16.61 -15.92
N HIS A 297 -0.73 15.93 -14.81
CA HIS A 297 -1.03 14.51 -14.78
C HIS A 297 -2.55 14.25 -14.68
N LYS A 298 -3.07 13.30 -15.46
CA LYS A 298 -4.47 12.85 -15.39
C LYS A 298 -4.63 11.81 -14.27
N ALA A 299 -4.80 12.26 -13.04
CA ALA A 299 -5.03 11.37 -11.88
C ALA A 299 -6.36 10.59 -11.98
N SER A 300 -7.36 11.13 -12.68
CA SER A 300 -8.58 10.40 -13.04
C SER A 300 -9.19 10.94 -14.33
N ALA A 301 -10.22 10.27 -14.86
CA ALA A 301 -10.92 10.69 -16.08
C ALA A 301 -11.44 12.15 -16.05
N ARG A 302 -11.69 12.70 -14.85
CA ARG A 302 -12.23 14.06 -14.67
C ARG A 302 -11.28 15.02 -13.96
N ARG A 303 -10.15 14.54 -13.44
CA ARG A 303 -9.25 15.36 -12.61
C ARG A 303 -7.85 15.36 -13.20
N GLN A 304 -7.39 16.57 -13.54
CA GLN A 304 -5.99 16.85 -13.79
C GLN A 304 -5.39 17.48 -12.54
N ILE A 305 -4.17 17.08 -12.20
CA ILE A 305 -3.37 17.69 -11.15
C ILE A 305 -2.12 18.28 -11.79
N ALA A 306 -1.71 19.46 -11.34
CA ALA A 306 -0.40 20.02 -11.66
C ALA A 306 0.59 19.47 -10.63
N ILE A 307 1.69 18.90 -11.11
CA ILE A 307 2.78 18.37 -10.30
C ILE A 307 4.00 19.23 -10.57
N GLU A 308 4.57 19.78 -9.51
CA GLU A 308 5.73 20.67 -9.54
C GLU A 308 6.95 19.87 -9.11
N GLN A 309 8.04 19.94 -9.88
CA GLN A 309 9.31 19.25 -9.60
C GLN A 309 10.48 20.21 -9.83
N ILE A 310 11.58 19.97 -9.11
CA ILE A 310 12.84 20.66 -9.39
C ILE A 310 13.83 19.64 -9.95
N GLY A 311 14.25 19.86 -11.19
CA GLY A 311 15.24 19.03 -11.89
C GLY A 311 16.58 19.73 -12.02
N THR A 312 17.58 18.98 -12.47
CA THR A 312 18.91 19.45 -12.85
C THR A 312 19.15 19.09 -14.31
N ILE A 313 19.69 20.02 -15.09
CA ILE A 313 20.03 19.78 -16.50
C ILE A 313 21.35 19.00 -16.52
N GLU A 314 21.30 17.71 -16.89
CA GLU A 314 22.49 16.84 -16.90
C GLU A 314 23.14 16.71 -18.28
N GLY A 315 22.38 16.88 -19.35
CA GLY A 315 22.89 16.75 -20.70
C GLY A 315 22.13 17.58 -21.72
N TYR A 316 22.70 17.72 -22.91
CA TYR A 316 22.03 18.36 -24.05
C TYR A 316 22.49 17.78 -25.40
N ILE A 317 21.68 17.99 -26.43
CA ILE A 317 22.01 17.81 -27.84
C ILE A 317 22.06 19.21 -28.45
N ASP A 318 23.16 19.52 -29.11
CA ASP A 318 23.36 20.82 -29.73
C ASP A 318 22.59 20.90 -31.07
N ALA A 319 22.08 22.08 -31.43
CA ALA A 319 21.43 22.30 -32.73
C ALA A 319 22.35 21.99 -33.93
N SER A 320 23.68 22.06 -33.72
CA SER A 320 24.69 21.71 -34.72
C SER A 320 25.06 20.23 -34.76
N ASP A 321 24.60 19.41 -33.81
CA ASP A 321 24.87 17.97 -33.82
C ASP A 321 24.14 17.31 -34.99
N THR A 322 24.81 16.36 -35.65
CA THR A 322 24.24 15.57 -36.74
C THR A 322 24.46 14.08 -36.51
N ASP A 323 23.48 13.25 -36.89
CA ASP A 323 23.60 11.80 -36.87
C ASP A 323 24.57 11.28 -37.96
N LYS A 324 24.71 9.96 -38.05
CA LYS A 324 25.60 9.31 -39.05
C LYS A 324 25.16 9.53 -40.50
N ASP A 325 23.89 9.87 -40.70
CA ASP A 325 23.28 10.10 -42.00
C ASP A 325 23.26 11.61 -42.36
N GLY A 326 23.78 12.47 -41.47
CA GLY A 326 23.86 13.91 -41.65
C GLY A 326 22.57 14.66 -41.29
N ASN A 327 21.59 14.00 -40.66
CA ASN A 327 20.39 14.67 -40.17
C ASN A 327 20.68 15.38 -38.85
N PRO A 328 20.00 16.49 -38.53
CA PRO A 328 20.11 17.15 -37.24
C PRO A 328 19.81 16.19 -36.09
N GLY A 329 20.56 16.28 -35.00
CA GLY A 329 20.37 15.46 -33.80
C GLY A 329 19.01 15.68 -33.14
N PHE A 330 18.47 16.90 -33.24
CA PHE A 330 17.11 17.24 -32.85
C PHE A 330 16.57 18.35 -33.76
N VAL A 331 15.28 18.26 -34.09
CA VAL A 331 14.54 19.27 -34.86
C VAL A 331 13.35 19.72 -34.01
N SER A 332 13.26 21.02 -33.71
CA SER A 332 12.19 21.57 -32.87
C SER A 332 10.82 21.30 -33.49
N GLU A 333 9.87 20.84 -32.68
CA GLU A 333 8.50 20.65 -33.16
C GLU A 333 7.83 21.98 -33.50
N LYS A 334 8.27 23.07 -32.85
CA LYS A 334 7.67 24.40 -32.98
C LYS A 334 8.16 25.15 -34.21
N THR A 335 9.47 25.10 -34.49
CA THR A 335 10.08 25.86 -35.60
C THR A 335 10.34 24.99 -36.83
N GLY A 336 10.47 23.67 -36.66
CA GLY A 336 10.91 22.77 -37.73
C GLY A 336 12.38 22.93 -38.11
N GLU A 337 13.15 23.70 -37.34
CA GLU A 337 14.58 23.93 -37.53
C GLU A 337 15.41 23.14 -36.49
N PRO A 338 16.69 22.85 -36.78
CA PRO A 338 17.60 22.27 -35.79
C PRO A 338 17.65 23.13 -34.51
N ALA A 339 17.49 22.51 -33.35
CA ALA A 339 17.40 23.20 -32.07
C ALA A 339 18.12 22.45 -30.95
N ASN A 340 18.39 23.14 -29.85
CA ASN A 340 18.97 22.53 -28.66
C ASN A 340 17.89 21.76 -27.88
N LEU A 341 18.18 20.51 -27.53
CA LEU A 341 17.35 19.67 -26.66
C LEU A 341 18.11 19.35 -25.38
N PHE A 342 17.48 19.53 -24.23
CA PHE A 342 18.11 19.35 -22.94
C PHE A 342 17.49 18.19 -22.17
N HIS A 343 18.34 17.37 -21.57
CA HIS A 343 17.96 16.28 -20.70
C HIS A 343 17.93 16.76 -19.24
N VAL A 344 16.73 16.78 -18.66
CA VAL A 344 16.50 17.20 -17.27
C VAL A 344 16.25 15.96 -16.42
N VAL A 345 17.05 15.80 -15.37
CA VAL A 345 16.90 14.71 -14.39
C VAL A 345 16.31 15.27 -13.10
N PHE A 346 15.27 14.63 -12.60
CA PHE A 346 14.59 14.99 -11.35
C PHE A 346 15.07 14.10 -10.21
N GLY A 347 15.29 14.70 -9.04
CA GLY A 347 15.59 13.93 -7.83
C GLY A 347 14.36 13.19 -7.30
N ASP A 348 14.58 12.01 -6.73
CA ASP A 348 13.53 11.29 -6.00
C ASP A 348 13.19 12.03 -4.71
N ASP A 349 11.96 12.55 -4.61
CA ASP A 349 11.40 13.09 -3.37
C ASP A 349 10.30 12.16 -2.84
N PRO A 350 10.65 11.20 -1.97
CA PRO A 350 9.66 10.28 -1.40
C PRO A 350 8.65 11.01 -0.48
N GLY A 351 8.93 12.25 -0.08
CA GLY A 351 8.02 13.09 0.71
C GLY A 351 6.99 13.84 -0.13
N HIS A 352 7.10 13.84 -1.46
CA HIS A 352 6.16 14.54 -2.32
C HIS A 352 4.76 13.90 -2.25
N PRO A 353 3.66 14.66 -2.13
CA PRO A 353 2.30 14.11 -2.03
C PRO A 353 1.88 13.27 -3.24
N TYR A 354 2.62 13.39 -4.34
CA TYR A 354 2.43 12.68 -5.60
C TYR A 354 3.66 11.86 -6.02
N ALA A 355 4.43 11.32 -5.07
CA ALA A 355 5.68 10.58 -5.31
C ALA A 355 5.57 9.52 -6.43
N GLN A 356 4.45 8.79 -6.49
CA GLN A 356 4.18 7.75 -7.49
C GLN A 356 4.00 8.25 -8.94
N TYR A 357 3.89 9.56 -9.15
CA TYR A 357 3.70 10.17 -10.46
C TYR A 357 4.87 11.07 -10.86
N LEU A 358 5.91 11.17 -10.03
CA LEU A 358 7.08 11.98 -10.34
C LEU A 358 7.79 11.44 -11.59
N LEU A 359 8.22 12.36 -12.46
CA LEU A 359 9.09 12.01 -13.57
C LEU A 359 10.50 11.78 -13.02
N HIS A 360 11.22 10.80 -13.56
CA HIS A 360 12.66 10.63 -13.29
C HIS A 360 13.49 11.53 -14.20
N ASN A 361 13.10 11.63 -15.46
CA ASN A 361 13.72 12.51 -16.44
C ASN A 361 12.69 13.03 -17.45
N THR A 362 13.06 14.07 -18.17
CA THR A 362 12.32 14.57 -19.34
C THR A 362 13.27 15.33 -20.25
N ASP A 363 13.00 15.27 -21.55
CA ASP A 363 13.71 16.05 -22.55
C ASP A 363 12.89 17.30 -22.87
N VAL A 364 13.57 18.45 -22.99
CA VAL A 364 12.92 19.76 -23.02
C VAL A 364 13.63 20.66 -24.01
N GLU A 365 12.87 21.43 -24.80
CA GLU A 365 13.45 22.36 -25.76
C GLU A 365 14.01 23.62 -25.07
N GLU A 366 14.94 24.31 -25.73
CA GLU A 366 15.59 25.51 -25.21
C GLU A 366 14.61 26.59 -24.73
N PHE A 367 13.55 26.83 -25.50
CA PHE A 367 12.57 27.87 -25.18
C PHE A 367 11.73 27.55 -23.94
N GLU A 368 11.49 26.26 -23.66
CA GLU A 368 10.74 25.80 -22.50
C GLU A 368 11.59 25.90 -21.23
N ILE A 369 12.89 25.56 -21.33
CA ILE A 369 13.81 25.69 -20.20
C ILE A 369 14.06 27.14 -19.82
N ALA A 370 14.18 28.04 -20.80
CA ALA A 370 14.44 29.45 -20.55
C ALA A 370 13.40 30.08 -19.59
N GLU A 371 12.14 29.64 -19.67
CA GLU A 371 11.04 30.09 -18.79
C GLU A 371 11.05 29.41 -17.41
N CYS A 372 11.68 28.23 -17.30
CA CYS A 372 11.70 27.39 -16.10
C CYS A 372 12.99 27.50 -15.26
N LEU A 373 14.01 28.21 -15.75
CA LEU A 373 15.31 28.31 -15.06
C LEU A 373 15.19 29.03 -13.72
N LEU A 374 15.65 28.37 -12.66
CA LEU A 374 15.78 29.02 -11.37
C LEU A 374 16.97 29.99 -11.39
N PRO A 375 16.88 31.13 -10.67
CA PRO A 375 17.99 32.06 -10.53
C PRO A 375 19.18 31.31 -9.94
N GLU A 376 20.37 31.58 -10.47
CA GLU A 376 21.60 31.00 -9.97
C GLU A 376 21.72 31.37 -8.49
N VAL A 377 21.63 30.37 -7.61
CA VAL A 377 21.83 30.58 -6.18
C VAL A 377 23.30 30.91 -6.06
N ALA A 378 23.61 32.22 -6.02
CA ALA A 378 24.96 32.74 -5.87
C ALA A 378 25.66 31.89 -4.81
N ALA A 379 26.61 31.06 -5.26
CA ALA A 379 27.20 30.02 -4.43
C ALA A 379 27.60 30.65 -3.12
N ALA A 380 26.88 30.33 -2.04
CA ALA A 380 27.20 30.86 -0.73
C ALA A 380 28.68 30.52 -0.53
N PRO A 381 29.55 31.51 -0.28
CA PRO A 381 30.99 31.28 -0.23
C PRO A 381 31.20 30.10 0.71
N SER A 382 31.83 29.05 0.19
CA SER A 382 32.13 27.82 0.91
C SER A 382 33.09 28.14 2.05
N GLY A 383 32.54 28.75 3.10
CA GLY A 383 33.25 29.21 4.27
C GLY A 383 33.76 28.00 5.04
N GLY A 384 35.01 27.64 4.79
CA GLY A 384 35.80 26.89 5.75
C GLY A 384 35.80 27.64 7.07
N GLY A 385 35.09 27.10 8.06
CA GLY A 385 34.90 27.77 9.34
C GLY A 385 34.24 26.85 10.35
N GLY A 386 35.05 25.97 10.95
CA GLY A 386 34.69 25.33 12.21
C GLY A 386 34.37 26.39 13.26
N GLY A 387 33.16 26.36 13.80
CA GLY A 387 32.71 27.31 14.81
C GLY A 387 31.32 26.90 15.29
N GLY A 388 31.30 26.12 16.38
CA GLY A 388 30.04 25.77 17.03
C GLY A 388 29.34 27.00 17.58
N SER A 389 28.08 27.20 17.22
CA SER A 389 27.15 27.99 18.02
C SER A 389 25.70 27.81 17.57
N LYS A 390 24.92 27.25 18.51
CA LYS A 390 23.58 27.67 18.97
C LYS A 390 22.57 28.10 17.90
N SER A 391 21.57 27.23 17.72
CA SER A 391 20.34 27.47 16.98
C SER A 391 19.56 28.69 17.51
N PRO A 392 19.12 29.63 16.64
CA PRO A 392 18.27 30.73 17.05
C PRO A 392 16.79 30.31 17.09
N SER A 393 16.13 30.75 18.16
CA SER A 393 14.70 30.64 18.44
C SER A 393 13.83 31.23 17.31
N LYS A 394 12.87 30.44 16.82
CA LYS A 394 11.83 30.89 15.88
C LYS A 394 10.86 31.86 16.56
N LYS A 395 10.80 33.09 16.04
CA LYS A 395 9.82 34.12 16.38
C LYS A 395 8.50 33.82 15.66
N LYS A 396 7.46 33.46 16.42
CA LYS A 396 6.10 33.13 15.95
C LYS A 396 5.40 34.41 15.44
N ARG A 397 5.05 34.47 14.14
CA ARG A 397 4.13 35.48 13.58
C ARG A 397 2.69 35.01 13.84
N ARG A 398 1.91 35.85 14.53
CA ARG A 398 0.45 35.69 14.69
C ARG A 398 -0.24 35.95 13.34
N ARG A 399 -1.16 35.08 12.97
CA ARG A 399 -2.42 35.46 12.34
C ARG A 399 -3.50 34.51 12.82
#